data_AF-A0A9D5YSD4-F1
#
_entry.id   AF-A0A9D5YSD4-F1
#
_cell.length_a   1.000
_cell.length_b   1.000
_cell.length_c   1.000
_cell.angle_alpha   90.00
_cell.angle_beta   90.00
_cell.angle_gamma   90.00
#
_symmetry.space_group_name_H-M   'P 1'
#
loop_
_entity.id
_entity.type
_entity.pdbx_description
1 polymer ?
#
loop_
_entity_poly.entity_id
_entity_poly.type
_entity_poly.pdbx_seq_one_letter_code
_entity_poly.pdbx_strand_id
1 'polypeptide(L)'
;MSSSSTVKQSYTIPCSSIFRDAVLQLAERRGVNAADLARSVMLIVPEKAIEDYQDPGDSPKGDRETIVLKSGPAEGRPWRRKPRLQLRLPPGFSVITVRKALQMAIDFDAGDVNMRVEKSDVLAAERAALEEARALKKRQAEPPVELLQSREELERLRQIVDNLAFDPLDRGVTTFNEALHVMGFAPSARPDLRAIRAKYRVLAAIHHPDSNYGSHQRMTQLNAAMEILRKHVS
;
A
#
# COMPACT_ATOMS: atom_id res chain seq x y z
N MET A 1 -40.60 30.62 -21.77
CA MET A 1 -39.20 30.16 -21.62
C MET A 1 -38.66 29.91 -23.02
N SER A 2 -37.84 30.82 -23.53
CA SER A 2 -37.31 30.75 -24.89
C SER A 2 -36.40 29.53 -25.04
N SER A 3 -36.83 28.57 -25.86
CA SER A 3 -36.03 27.44 -26.30
C SER A 3 -34.91 27.95 -27.21
N SER A 4 -33.73 28.27 -26.66
CA SER A 4 -32.55 28.46 -27.49
C SER A 4 -32.22 27.12 -28.15
N SER A 5 -32.56 26.97 -29.43
CA SER A 5 -32.19 25.80 -30.21
C SER A 5 -30.68 25.72 -30.29
N THR A 6 -30.06 24.89 -29.45
CA THR A 6 -28.62 24.64 -29.49
C THR A 6 -28.28 24.04 -30.84
N VAL A 7 -27.56 24.80 -31.66
CA VAL A 7 -27.17 24.40 -33.02
C VAL A 7 -26.23 23.21 -32.93
N LYS A 8 -26.64 22.06 -33.48
CA LYS A 8 -25.80 20.87 -33.54
C LYS A 8 -24.61 21.13 -34.47
N GLN A 9 -23.40 20.79 -34.03
CA GLN A 9 -22.18 20.85 -34.83
C GLN A 9 -21.79 19.47 -35.36
N SER A 10 -21.11 19.46 -36.50
CA SER A 10 -20.61 18.23 -37.12
C SER A 10 -19.23 17.89 -36.59
N TYR A 11 -19.10 16.72 -35.98
CA TYR A 11 -17.86 16.15 -35.47
C TYR A 11 -17.34 15.10 -36.45
N THR A 12 -16.04 15.14 -36.74
CA THR A 12 -15.34 14.06 -37.45
C THR A 12 -14.38 13.40 -36.47
N ILE A 13 -14.63 12.14 -36.14
CA ILE A 13 -13.87 11.36 -35.17
C ILE A 13 -13.05 10.33 -35.92
N PRO A 14 -11.74 10.54 -36.11
CA PRO A 14 -10.85 9.50 -36.59
C PRO A 14 -10.89 8.32 -35.61
N CYS A 15 -10.95 7.10 -36.10
CA CYS A 15 -10.96 5.89 -35.27
C CYS A 15 -10.60 4.69 -36.13
N SER A 16 -10.34 3.53 -35.52
CA SER A 16 -10.15 2.30 -36.29
C SER A 16 -11.43 1.88 -37.03
N SER A 17 -11.28 1.12 -38.11
CA SER A 17 -12.41 0.52 -38.85
C SER A 17 -13.21 -0.41 -37.95
N ILE A 18 -12.54 -1.23 -37.14
CA ILE A 18 -13.18 -2.17 -36.19
C ILE A 18 -14.06 -1.40 -35.21
N PHE A 19 -13.53 -0.34 -34.60
CA PHE A 19 -14.30 0.48 -33.66
C PHE A 19 -15.48 1.17 -34.34
N ARG A 20 -15.26 1.76 -35.52
CA ARG A 20 -16.32 2.42 -36.31
C ARG A 20 -17.46 1.43 -36.59
N ASP A 21 -17.12 0.25 -37.08
CA ASP A 21 -18.11 -0.74 -37.52
C ASP A 21 -18.87 -1.30 -36.31
N ALA A 22 -18.20 -1.51 -35.17
CA ALA A 22 -18.85 -1.89 -33.91
C ALA A 22 -19.84 -0.83 -33.42
N VAL A 23 -19.46 0.47 -33.45
CA VAL A 23 -20.36 1.57 -33.08
C VAL A 23 -21.57 1.63 -34.01
N LEU A 24 -21.37 1.52 -35.32
CA LEU A 24 -22.45 1.57 -36.31
C LEU A 24 -23.39 0.38 -36.18
N GLN A 25 -22.85 -0.82 -35.98
CA GLN A 25 -23.64 -2.03 -35.76
C GLN A 25 -24.45 -1.94 -34.46
N LEU A 26 -23.86 -1.42 -33.38
CA LEU A 26 -24.58 -1.17 -32.13
C LEU A 26 -25.72 -0.18 -32.34
N ALA A 27 -25.46 0.92 -33.04
CA ALA A 27 -26.47 1.95 -33.34
C ALA A 27 -27.63 1.35 -34.15
N GLU A 28 -27.32 0.57 -35.18
CA GLU A 28 -28.30 -0.15 -36.00
C GLU A 28 -29.14 -1.14 -35.17
N ARG A 29 -28.50 -2.01 -34.37
CA ARG A 29 -29.20 -2.95 -33.48
C ARG A 29 -30.16 -2.25 -32.51
N ARG A 30 -29.79 -1.04 -32.05
CA ARG A 30 -30.58 -0.24 -31.11
C ARG A 30 -31.58 0.69 -31.79
N GLY A 31 -31.63 0.73 -33.14
CA GLY A 31 -32.53 1.60 -33.89
C GLY A 31 -32.24 3.09 -33.74
N VAL A 32 -31.00 3.46 -33.42
CA VAL A 32 -30.57 4.86 -33.19
C VAL A 32 -29.37 5.20 -34.07
N ASN A 33 -28.94 6.47 -34.08
CA ASN A 33 -27.66 6.84 -34.69
C ASN A 33 -26.53 6.86 -33.63
N ALA A 34 -25.28 6.81 -34.10
CA ALA A 34 -24.11 6.85 -33.22
C ALA A 34 -24.01 8.14 -32.38
N ALA A 35 -24.60 9.26 -32.82
CA ALA A 35 -24.60 10.49 -32.02
C ALA A 35 -25.54 10.38 -30.82
N ASP A 36 -26.61 9.59 -30.92
CA ASP A 36 -27.53 9.33 -29.83
C ASP A 36 -26.91 8.38 -28.79
N LEU A 37 -26.14 7.37 -29.22
CA LEU A 37 -25.35 6.54 -28.31
C LEU A 37 -24.39 7.38 -27.47
N ALA A 38 -23.56 8.20 -28.14
CA ALA A 38 -22.60 9.05 -27.47
C ALA A 38 -23.29 10.01 -26.49
N ARG A 39 -24.40 10.65 -26.91
CA ARG A 39 -25.15 11.58 -26.06
C ARG A 39 -25.75 10.89 -24.85
N SER A 40 -26.28 9.68 -25.00
CA SER A 40 -26.88 8.93 -23.90
C SER A 40 -25.86 8.65 -22.80
N VAL A 41 -24.65 8.22 -23.18
CA VAL A 41 -23.55 8.03 -22.23
C VAL A 41 -23.16 9.35 -21.57
N MET A 42 -22.93 10.41 -22.35
CA MET A 42 -22.54 11.72 -21.82
C MET A 42 -23.60 12.39 -20.93
N LEU A 43 -24.87 12.00 -21.02
CA LEU A 43 -25.94 12.53 -20.16
C LEU A 43 -26.10 11.74 -18.86
N ILE A 44 -25.83 10.45 -18.86
CA ILE A 44 -26.09 9.56 -17.71
C ILE A 44 -24.82 9.34 -16.89
N VAL A 45 -23.66 9.23 -17.55
CA VAL A 45 -22.40 8.91 -16.90
C VAL A 45 -21.71 10.20 -16.44
N PRO A 46 -21.21 10.27 -15.19
CA PRO A 46 -20.46 11.43 -14.71
C PRO A 46 -19.26 11.75 -15.60
N GLU A 47 -19.03 13.03 -15.88
CA GLU A 47 -17.95 13.50 -16.78
C GLU A 47 -16.59 12.90 -16.43
N LYS A 48 -16.23 12.93 -15.14
CA LYS A 48 -14.97 12.34 -14.65
C LYS A 48 -14.81 10.85 -14.98
N ALA A 49 -15.89 10.07 -14.92
CA ALA A 49 -15.83 8.65 -15.27
C ALA A 49 -15.56 8.44 -16.77
N ILE A 50 -16.05 9.34 -17.63
CA ILE A 50 -15.77 9.34 -19.07
C ILE A 50 -14.32 9.78 -19.31
N GLU A 51 -13.84 10.79 -18.60
CA GLU A 51 -12.46 11.28 -18.69
C GLU A 51 -11.42 10.22 -18.29
N ASP A 52 -11.69 9.47 -17.22
CA ASP A 52 -10.80 8.42 -16.72
C ASP A 52 -10.85 7.13 -17.58
N TYR A 53 -11.83 7.01 -18.49
CA TYR A 53 -11.97 5.83 -19.34
C TYR A 53 -10.83 5.68 -20.36
N GLN A 54 -10.53 4.45 -20.76
CA GLN A 54 -9.52 4.20 -21.78
C GLN A 54 -10.00 4.68 -23.15
N ASP A 55 -9.22 5.55 -23.80
CA ASP A 55 -9.48 5.94 -25.20
C ASP A 55 -9.05 4.79 -26.13
N PRO A 56 -9.95 4.24 -26.98
CA PRO A 56 -9.56 3.25 -27.97
C PRO A 56 -8.63 3.83 -29.05
N GLY A 57 -8.48 5.15 -29.11
CA GLY A 57 -7.45 5.82 -29.88
C GLY A 57 -7.74 5.95 -31.38
N ASP A 58 -6.73 6.44 -32.08
CA ASP A 58 -6.75 6.65 -33.53
C ASP A 58 -6.51 5.33 -34.30
N SER A 59 -6.94 5.29 -35.57
CA SER A 59 -6.66 4.15 -36.46
C SER A 59 -5.15 3.88 -36.60
N PRO A 60 -4.68 2.62 -36.54
CA PRO A 60 -3.28 2.28 -36.79
C PRO A 60 -2.83 2.64 -38.21
N LYS A 61 -1.51 2.66 -38.48
CA LYS A 61 -0.96 3.13 -39.77
C LYS A 61 -1.49 2.35 -41.00
N GLY A 62 -1.76 1.06 -40.85
CA GLY A 62 -2.27 0.20 -41.94
C GLY A 62 -3.78 0.27 -42.16
N ASP A 63 -4.54 0.76 -41.18
CA ASP A 63 -6.00 0.79 -41.24
C ASP A 63 -6.47 2.02 -42.01
N ARG A 64 -6.84 1.81 -43.28
CA ARG A 64 -7.22 2.85 -44.23
C ARG A 64 -8.44 2.43 -45.03
N GLU A 65 -9.43 3.29 -45.03
CA GLU A 65 -10.63 3.18 -45.85
C GLU A 65 -10.36 3.73 -47.25
N THR A 66 -10.76 2.98 -48.29
CA THR A 66 -10.74 3.45 -49.67
C THR A 66 -12.12 4.04 -50.00
N ILE A 67 -12.16 5.33 -50.34
CA ILE A 67 -13.36 6.01 -50.81
C ILE A 67 -13.18 6.44 -52.26
N VAL A 68 -14.26 6.40 -53.06
CA VAL A 68 -14.25 7.05 -54.37
C VAL A 68 -14.62 8.51 -54.16
N LEU A 69 -13.77 9.43 -54.60
CA LEU A 69 -14.05 10.86 -54.50
C LEU A 69 -15.22 11.23 -55.42
N LYS A 70 -16.25 11.86 -54.86
CA LYS A 70 -17.46 12.26 -55.58
C LYS A 70 -17.38 13.65 -56.23
N SER A 71 -16.29 14.39 -56.01
CA SER A 71 -16.15 15.77 -56.48
C SER A 71 -14.69 16.26 -56.44
N GLY A 72 -14.34 17.19 -57.32
CA GLY A 72 -13.04 17.88 -57.36
C GLY A 72 -12.08 17.33 -58.44
N PRO A 73 -10.83 17.81 -58.51
CA PRO A 73 -9.89 17.44 -59.58
C PRO A 73 -9.55 15.94 -59.66
N ALA A 74 -9.82 15.20 -58.59
CA ALA A 74 -9.61 13.76 -58.48
C ALA A 74 -10.93 12.97 -58.37
N GLU A 75 -12.05 13.54 -58.82
CA GLU A 75 -13.35 12.86 -58.90
C GLU A 75 -13.24 11.52 -59.64
N GLY A 76 -13.96 10.51 -59.14
CA GLY A 76 -13.93 9.15 -59.66
C GLY A 76 -12.69 8.33 -59.26
N ARG A 77 -11.66 8.93 -58.67
CA ARG A 77 -10.45 8.20 -58.25
C ARG A 77 -10.61 7.62 -56.83
N PRO A 78 -10.06 6.40 -56.58
CA PRO A 78 -10.00 5.84 -55.24
C PRO A 78 -9.00 6.60 -54.38
N TRP A 79 -9.42 7.00 -53.19
CA TRP A 79 -8.63 7.75 -52.22
C TRP A 79 -8.59 7.00 -50.89
N ARG A 80 -7.40 6.78 -50.35
CA ARG A 80 -7.20 6.11 -49.06
C ARG A 80 -7.14 7.15 -47.94
N ARG A 81 -8.00 7.02 -46.95
CA ARG A 81 -8.05 7.90 -45.77
C ARG A 81 -8.15 7.10 -44.47
N LYS A 82 -7.94 7.76 -43.34
CA LYS A 82 -8.25 7.18 -42.03
C LYS A 82 -9.77 6.92 -41.93
N PRO A 83 -10.20 5.75 -41.42
CA PRO A 83 -11.58 5.53 -41.04
C PRO A 83 -12.01 6.57 -40.00
N ARG A 84 -13.29 6.95 -40.05
CA ARG A 84 -13.82 8.01 -39.19
C ARG A 84 -15.34 7.87 -39.00
N LEU A 85 -15.82 8.29 -37.84
CA LEU A 85 -17.24 8.52 -37.57
C LEU A 85 -17.58 9.99 -37.80
N GLN A 86 -18.72 10.26 -38.43
CA GLN A 86 -19.26 11.61 -38.58
C GLN A 86 -20.55 11.72 -37.78
N LEU A 87 -20.58 12.63 -36.80
CA LEU A 87 -21.63 12.72 -35.79
C LEU A 87 -22.13 14.16 -35.68
N ARG A 88 -23.41 14.34 -35.33
CA ARG A 88 -23.98 15.66 -35.03
C ARG A 88 -24.34 15.77 -33.56
N LEU A 89 -23.59 16.56 -32.81
CA LEU A 89 -23.70 16.73 -31.37
C LEU A 89 -23.79 18.22 -30.99
N PRO A 90 -24.30 18.57 -29.80
CA PRO A 90 -24.11 19.91 -29.25
C PRO A 90 -22.63 20.29 -29.21
N PRO A 91 -22.28 21.58 -29.34
CA PRO A 91 -20.90 22.03 -29.22
C PRO A 91 -20.35 21.80 -27.81
N GLY A 92 -19.02 21.75 -27.68
CA GLY A 92 -18.32 21.72 -26.38
C GLY A 92 -17.61 20.41 -26.05
N PHE A 93 -17.86 19.33 -26.80
CA PHE A 93 -17.19 18.05 -26.56
C PHE A 93 -15.87 17.94 -27.31
N SER A 94 -14.86 17.33 -26.68
CA SER A 94 -13.63 16.94 -27.36
C SER A 94 -13.83 15.65 -28.17
N VAL A 95 -13.08 15.48 -29.25
CA VAL A 95 -13.13 14.24 -30.06
C VAL A 95 -12.79 12.99 -29.24
N ILE A 96 -11.84 13.12 -28.30
CA ILE A 96 -11.43 12.04 -27.40
C ILE A 96 -12.57 11.67 -26.46
N THR A 97 -13.25 12.66 -25.85
CA THR A 97 -14.40 12.44 -24.96
C THR A 97 -15.51 11.68 -25.68
N VAL A 98 -15.82 12.06 -26.92
CA VAL A 98 -16.85 11.37 -27.71
C VAL A 98 -16.41 9.93 -28.05
N ARG A 99 -15.12 9.70 -28.34
CA ARG A 99 -14.60 8.36 -28.60
C ARG A 99 -14.68 7.46 -27.37
N LYS A 100 -14.29 7.97 -26.20
CA LYS A 100 -14.42 7.27 -24.91
C LYS A 100 -15.89 6.94 -24.59
N ALA A 101 -16.80 7.89 -24.77
CA ALA A 101 -18.22 7.67 -24.55
C ALA A 101 -18.79 6.58 -25.46
N LEU A 102 -18.36 6.52 -26.73
CA LEU A 102 -18.76 5.47 -27.66
C LEU A 102 -18.17 4.11 -27.31
N GLN A 103 -16.94 4.07 -26.78
CA GLN A 103 -16.35 2.83 -26.27
C GLN A 103 -17.13 2.30 -25.06
N MET A 104 -17.45 3.16 -24.09
CA MET A 104 -18.32 2.79 -22.98
C MET A 104 -19.66 2.21 -23.44
N ALA A 105 -20.27 2.78 -24.48
CA ALA A 105 -21.53 2.27 -25.03
C ALA A 105 -21.40 0.84 -25.59
N ILE A 106 -20.28 0.53 -26.25
CA ILE A 106 -19.97 -0.83 -26.72
C ILE A 106 -19.80 -1.77 -25.52
N ASP A 107 -19.01 -1.36 -24.53
CA ASP A 107 -18.69 -2.19 -23.38
C ASP A 107 -19.92 -2.45 -22.49
N PHE A 108 -20.85 -1.50 -22.42
CA PHE A 108 -22.17 -1.69 -21.79
C PHE A 108 -23.04 -2.69 -22.57
N ASP A 109 -23.00 -2.68 -23.90
CA ASP A 109 -23.76 -3.63 -24.73
C ASP A 109 -23.16 -5.05 -24.65
N ALA A 110 -21.84 -5.15 -24.57
CA ALA A 110 -21.12 -6.42 -24.39
C ALA A 110 -21.28 -7.01 -22.97
N GLY A 111 -21.59 -6.17 -21.98
CA GLY A 111 -21.67 -6.56 -20.57
C GLY A 111 -20.32 -6.55 -19.85
N ASP A 112 -19.26 -6.07 -20.50
CA ASP A 112 -17.92 -5.92 -19.93
C ASP A 112 -17.90 -4.86 -18.82
N VAL A 113 -18.76 -3.84 -18.95
CA VAL A 113 -18.98 -2.83 -17.92
C VAL A 113 -20.46 -2.78 -17.55
N ASN A 114 -20.73 -2.71 -16.24
CA ASN A 114 -22.08 -2.64 -15.71
C ASN A 114 -22.33 -1.30 -15.02
N MET A 115 -23.47 -0.67 -15.33
CA MET A 115 -23.93 0.54 -14.64
C MET A 115 -24.97 0.15 -13.59
N ARG A 116 -24.74 0.55 -12.33
CA ARG A 116 -25.68 0.36 -11.22
C ARG A 116 -26.32 1.69 -10.85
N VAL A 117 -27.62 1.65 -10.59
CA VAL A 117 -28.37 2.80 -10.07
C VAL A 117 -28.61 2.57 -8.60
N GLU A 118 -27.94 3.36 -7.77
CA GLU A 118 -28.04 3.28 -6.31
C GLU A 118 -28.46 4.63 -5.76
N LYS A 119 -29.24 4.62 -4.66
CA LYS A 119 -29.63 5.84 -3.99
C LYS A 119 -28.43 6.43 -3.24
N SER A 120 -28.35 7.76 -3.19
CA SER A 120 -27.29 8.50 -2.49
C SER A 120 -27.04 8.01 -1.07
N ASP A 121 -28.10 7.66 -0.37
CA ASP A 121 -28.05 7.32 1.05
C ASP A 121 -27.40 5.95 1.27
N VAL A 122 -27.59 5.03 0.30
CA VAL A 122 -26.95 3.71 0.30
C VAL A 122 -25.45 3.84 0.01
N LEU A 123 -25.09 4.66 -0.99
CA LEU A 123 -23.69 4.95 -1.33
C LEU A 123 -22.95 5.64 -0.18
N ALA A 124 -23.62 6.56 0.53
CA ALA A 124 -23.05 7.24 1.69
C ALA A 124 -22.82 6.25 2.85
N ALA A 125 -23.78 5.37 3.12
CA ALA A 125 -23.64 4.33 4.14
C ALA A 125 -22.52 3.33 3.82
N GLU A 126 -22.39 2.91 2.57
CA GLU A 126 -21.33 1.99 2.13
C GLU A 126 -19.93 2.64 2.23
N ARG A 127 -19.80 3.91 1.82
CA ARG A 127 -18.55 4.66 1.98
C ARG A 127 -18.17 4.81 3.46
N ALA A 128 -19.13 5.16 4.32
CA ALA A 128 -18.91 5.28 5.75
C ALA A 128 -18.46 3.94 6.36
N ALA A 129 -19.11 2.83 5.98
CA ALA A 129 -18.72 1.50 6.43
C ALA A 129 -17.30 1.11 5.97
N LEU A 130 -16.92 1.47 4.73
CA LEU A 130 -15.59 1.21 4.20
C LEU A 130 -14.50 2.03 4.94
N GLU A 131 -14.79 3.29 5.25
CA GLU A 131 -13.90 4.16 6.03
C GLU A 131 -13.76 3.65 7.47
N GLU A 132 -14.85 3.23 8.09
CA GLU A 132 -14.85 2.65 9.44
C GLU A 132 -14.02 1.35 9.47
N ALA A 133 -14.20 0.47 8.48
CA ALA A 133 -13.41 -0.75 8.35
C ALA A 133 -11.91 -0.46 8.15
N ARG A 134 -11.55 0.58 7.38
CA ARG A 134 -10.17 1.03 7.21
C ARG A 134 -9.60 1.59 8.51
N ALA A 135 -10.38 2.40 9.23
CA ALA A 135 -9.99 2.94 10.53
C ALA A 135 -9.78 1.83 11.56
N LEU A 136 -10.63 0.81 11.57
CA LEU A 136 -10.50 -0.35 12.45
C LEU A 136 -9.22 -1.14 12.17
N LYS A 137 -8.93 -1.41 10.89
CA LYS A 137 -7.67 -2.06 10.48
C LYS A 137 -6.44 -1.25 10.89
N LYS A 138 -6.50 0.08 10.76
CA LYS A 138 -5.40 0.96 11.19
C LYS A 138 -5.16 0.87 12.70
N ARG A 139 -6.23 0.90 13.51
CA ARG A 139 -6.15 0.75 14.97
C ARG A 139 -5.60 -0.61 15.40
N GLN A 140 -5.91 -1.67 14.65
CA GLN A 140 -5.38 -3.02 14.93
C GLN A 140 -3.89 -3.17 14.56
N ALA A 141 -3.40 -2.41 13.59
CA ALA A 141 -2.01 -2.45 13.16
C ALA A 141 -1.08 -1.63 14.07
N GLU A 142 -1.60 -0.60 14.75
CA GLU A 142 -0.83 0.18 15.71
C GLU A 142 -0.68 -0.61 17.02
N PRO A 143 0.55 -0.86 17.51
CA PRO A 143 0.75 -1.54 18.78
C PRO A 143 0.12 -0.70 19.91
N PRO A 144 -0.60 -1.33 20.85
CA PRO A 144 -1.17 -0.63 22.00
C PRO A 144 -0.14 0.26 22.70
N VAL A 145 -0.54 1.48 23.05
CA VAL A 145 0.32 2.47 23.74
C VAL A 145 0.96 1.88 25.01
N GLU A 146 0.24 1.00 25.70
CA GLU A 146 0.72 0.27 26.88
C GLU A 146 1.94 -0.62 26.59
N LEU A 147 2.03 -1.22 25.40
CA LEU A 147 3.20 -2.02 25.00
C LEU A 147 4.41 -1.13 24.71
N LEU A 148 4.21 0.07 24.17
CA LEU A 148 5.28 1.02 23.94
C LEU A 148 5.85 1.54 25.27
N GLN A 149 4.97 1.92 26.21
CA GLN A 149 5.36 2.35 27.55
C GLN A 149 6.11 1.24 28.30
N SER A 150 5.62 0.00 28.23
CA SER A 150 6.29 -1.16 28.84
C SER A 150 7.70 -1.39 28.26
N ARG A 151 7.92 -1.12 26.97
CA ARG A 151 9.24 -1.25 26.34
C ARG A 151 10.21 -0.17 26.81
N GLU A 152 9.76 1.08 26.90
CA GLU A 152 10.57 2.18 27.43
C GLU A 152 10.96 1.95 28.90
N GLU A 153 10.02 1.46 29.72
CA GLU A 153 10.30 1.11 31.11
C GLU A 153 11.32 -0.02 31.23
N LEU A 154 11.20 -1.07 30.42
CA LEU A 154 12.20 -2.15 30.37
C LEU A 154 13.58 -1.64 29.95
N GLU A 155 13.65 -0.69 29.02
CA GLU A 155 14.91 -0.10 28.58
C GLU A 155 15.56 0.76 29.67
N ARG A 156 14.78 1.59 30.37
CA ARG A 156 15.28 2.34 31.55
C ARG A 156 15.75 1.40 32.66
N LEU A 157 14.99 0.34 32.96
CA LEU A 157 15.39 -0.65 33.96
C LEU A 157 16.69 -1.35 33.57
N ARG A 158 16.88 -1.71 32.29
CA ARG A 158 18.14 -2.27 31.79
C ARG A 158 19.31 -1.30 31.99
N GLN A 159 19.16 -0.03 31.63
CA GLN A 159 20.21 0.97 31.83
C GLN A 159 20.57 1.18 33.31
N ILE A 160 19.58 1.18 34.19
CA ILE A 160 19.82 1.27 35.65
C ILE A 160 20.58 0.04 36.14
N VAL A 161 20.18 -1.15 35.69
CA VAL A 161 20.85 -2.40 36.07
C VAL A 161 22.28 -2.43 35.54
N ASP A 162 22.53 -2.00 34.29
CA ASP A 162 23.87 -1.95 33.71
C ASP A 162 24.79 -1.00 34.49
N ASN A 163 24.29 0.18 34.89
CA ASN A 163 25.07 1.13 35.70
C ASN A 163 25.37 0.64 37.13
N LEU A 164 24.49 -0.21 37.70
CA LEU A 164 24.65 -0.76 39.05
C LEU A 164 25.37 -2.13 39.04
N ALA A 165 25.53 -2.73 37.88
CA ALA A 165 26.15 -4.03 37.73
C ALA A 165 27.66 -3.92 37.95
N PHE A 166 28.21 -4.88 38.70
CA PHE A 166 29.65 -5.07 38.85
C PHE A 166 30.36 -5.25 37.50
N ASP A 167 31.38 -4.43 37.25
CA ASP A 167 32.31 -4.58 36.13
C ASP A 167 33.40 -5.62 36.47
N PRO A 168 33.65 -6.61 35.60
CA PRO A 168 34.71 -7.60 35.83
C PRO A 168 36.08 -6.94 35.98
N LEU A 169 36.90 -7.46 36.89
CA LEU A 169 38.26 -6.94 37.10
C LEU A 169 39.16 -7.25 35.88
N ASP A 170 39.86 -6.25 35.35
CA ASP A 170 40.70 -6.40 34.15
C ASP A 170 41.77 -7.50 34.25
N ARG A 171 42.30 -7.74 35.45
CA ARG A 171 43.37 -8.72 35.70
C ARG A 171 42.87 -10.05 36.30
N GLY A 172 41.56 -10.23 36.40
CA GLY A 172 40.97 -11.37 37.10
C GLY A 172 41.07 -11.27 38.63
N VAL A 173 40.70 -12.36 39.31
CA VAL A 173 40.64 -12.41 40.78
C VAL A 173 41.89 -13.09 41.32
N THR A 174 42.68 -12.38 42.12
CA THR A 174 43.97 -12.85 42.65
C THR A 174 44.06 -12.75 44.16
N THR A 175 43.31 -11.85 44.79
CA THR A 175 43.34 -11.63 46.25
C THR A 175 42.04 -12.05 46.93
N PHE A 176 42.11 -12.28 48.25
CA PHE A 176 40.93 -12.58 49.06
C PHE A 176 39.91 -11.43 49.07
N ASN A 177 40.37 -10.18 49.11
CA ASN A 177 39.48 -9.02 49.06
C ASN A 177 38.81 -8.86 47.69
N GLU A 178 39.53 -9.14 46.59
CA GLU A 178 38.92 -9.19 45.25
C GLU A 178 37.88 -10.31 45.17
N ALA A 179 38.15 -11.47 45.76
CA ALA A 179 37.22 -12.59 45.79
C ALA A 179 35.95 -12.28 46.61
N LEU A 180 36.08 -11.56 47.73
CA LEU A 180 34.93 -11.04 48.48
C LEU A 180 34.13 -10.02 47.65
N HIS A 181 34.83 -9.11 46.98
CA HIS A 181 34.21 -8.06 46.16
C HIS A 181 33.43 -8.63 44.97
N VAL A 182 34.02 -9.54 44.20
CA VAL A 182 33.39 -10.24 43.06
C VAL A 182 32.16 -11.05 43.48
N MET A 183 32.19 -11.61 44.69
CA MET A 183 31.07 -12.36 45.27
C MET A 183 30.01 -11.45 45.93
N GLY A 184 30.24 -10.14 45.99
CA GLY A 184 29.32 -9.16 46.58
C GLY A 184 29.24 -9.23 48.11
N PHE A 185 30.35 -9.60 48.76
CA PHE A 185 30.52 -9.49 50.22
C PHE A 185 31.20 -8.15 50.57
N ALA A 186 30.93 -7.64 51.77
CA ALA A 186 31.59 -6.43 52.26
C ALA A 186 33.11 -6.67 52.43
N PRO A 187 33.97 -5.64 52.21
CA PRO A 187 35.38 -5.73 52.54
C PRO A 187 35.50 -6.06 54.03
N SER A 188 36.34 -7.04 54.38
CA SER A 188 36.50 -7.65 55.74
C SER A 188 35.41 -8.62 56.22
N ALA A 189 34.39 -8.93 55.41
CA ALA A 189 33.44 -9.98 55.76
C ALA A 189 34.14 -11.35 55.89
N ARG A 190 33.69 -12.17 56.85
CA ARG A 190 34.16 -13.56 57.05
C ARG A 190 33.01 -14.53 56.76
N PRO A 191 32.63 -14.73 55.48
CA PRO A 191 31.56 -15.63 55.12
C PRO A 191 31.98 -17.09 55.34
N ASP A 192 31.05 -17.93 55.78
CA ASP A 192 31.26 -19.37 55.91
C ASP A 192 31.08 -20.09 54.56
N LEU A 193 31.49 -21.35 54.50
CA LEU A 193 31.38 -22.18 53.29
C LEU A 193 29.94 -22.26 52.75
N ARG A 194 28.94 -22.19 53.64
CA ARG A 194 27.52 -22.21 53.27
C ARG A 194 27.10 -20.91 52.58
N ALA A 195 27.45 -19.76 53.13
CA ALA A 195 27.19 -18.45 52.55
C ALA A 195 27.87 -18.27 51.19
N ILE A 196 29.13 -18.71 51.07
CA ILE A 196 29.89 -18.66 49.80
C ILE A 196 29.18 -19.49 48.73
N ARG A 197 28.79 -20.74 49.03
CA ARG A 197 28.07 -21.60 48.08
C ARG A 197 26.68 -21.06 47.73
N ALA A 198 25.95 -20.48 48.69
CA ALA A 198 24.65 -19.89 48.43
C ALA A 198 24.74 -18.69 47.48
N LYS A 199 25.68 -17.77 47.75
CA LYS A 199 25.89 -16.58 46.92
C LYS A 199 26.36 -16.92 45.50
N TYR A 200 27.26 -17.90 45.38
CA TYR A 200 27.74 -18.38 44.09
C TYR A 200 26.60 -18.95 43.22
N ARG A 201 25.69 -19.76 43.80
CA ARG A 201 24.56 -20.31 43.03
C ARG A 201 23.67 -19.23 42.43
N VAL A 202 23.42 -18.16 43.18
CA VAL A 202 22.62 -17.01 42.71
C VAL A 202 23.32 -16.31 41.56
N LEU A 203 24.60 -15.98 41.71
CA LEU A 203 25.37 -15.26 40.69
C LEU A 203 25.64 -16.12 39.45
N ALA A 204 25.88 -17.42 39.62
CA ALA A 204 26.09 -18.35 38.52
C ALA A 204 24.83 -18.54 37.67
N ALA A 205 23.63 -18.53 38.28
CA ALA A 205 22.37 -18.61 37.55
C ALA A 205 22.11 -17.37 36.68
N ILE A 206 22.56 -16.19 37.11
CA ILE A 206 22.37 -14.92 36.40
C ILE A 206 23.42 -14.74 35.29
N HIS A 207 24.67 -15.15 35.53
CA HIS A 207 25.79 -14.90 34.60
C HIS A 207 26.25 -16.12 33.82
N HIS A 208 25.49 -17.22 33.85
CA HIS A 208 25.80 -18.39 33.04
C HIS A 208 25.86 -18.00 31.56
N PRO A 209 26.89 -18.43 30.81
CA PRO A 209 27.03 -18.08 29.39
C PRO A 209 25.81 -18.50 28.55
N ASP A 210 25.09 -19.53 28.97
CA ASP A 210 23.87 -20.00 28.31
C ASP A 210 22.60 -19.18 28.66
N SER A 211 22.71 -18.19 29.54
CA SER A 211 21.60 -17.30 29.89
C SER A 211 21.57 -16.07 28.98
N ASN A 212 20.39 -15.47 28.80
CA ASN A 212 20.22 -14.26 27.98
C ASN A 212 21.04 -13.04 28.44
N TYR A 213 21.57 -13.07 29.66
CA TYR A 213 22.41 -12.03 30.27
C TYR A 213 23.78 -12.60 30.73
N GLY A 214 24.19 -13.71 30.10
CA GLY A 214 25.40 -14.44 30.41
C GLY A 214 26.68 -13.67 30.09
N SER A 215 27.74 -13.92 30.86
CA SER A 215 29.07 -13.40 30.55
C SER A 215 30.13 -14.42 30.93
N HIS A 216 30.85 -14.91 29.91
CA HIS A 216 31.99 -15.82 30.10
C HIS A 216 33.05 -15.22 31.02
N GLN A 217 33.29 -13.91 30.92
CA GLN A 217 34.26 -13.20 31.75
C GLN A 217 33.82 -13.15 33.21
N ARG A 218 32.55 -12.81 33.50
CA ARG A 218 32.02 -12.85 34.88
C ARG A 218 32.03 -14.25 35.45
N MET A 219 31.60 -15.25 34.69
CA MET A 219 31.57 -16.64 35.17
C MET A 219 32.98 -17.14 35.53
N THR A 220 33.98 -16.79 34.72
CA THR A 220 35.39 -17.12 34.99
C THR A 220 35.87 -16.51 36.31
N GLN A 221 35.54 -15.23 36.57
CA GLN A 221 35.91 -14.56 37.82
C GLN A 221 35.15 -15.10 39.04
N LEU A 222 33.87 -15.46 38.89
CA LEU A 222 33.09 -16.09 39.96
C LEU A 222 33.66 -17.46 40.37
N ASN A 223 34.13 -18.24 39.40
CA ASN A 223 34.79 -19.52 39.65
C ASN A 223 36.12 -19.32 40.41
N ALA A 224 36.95 -18.38 39.94
CA ALA A 224 38.21 -18.03 40.60
C ALA A 224 38.00 -17.51 42.04
N ALA A 225 37.00 -16.63 42.24
CA ALA A 225 36.64 -16.12 43.56
C ALA A 225 36.17 -17.24 44.50
N MET A 226 35.35 -18.17 44.02
CA MET A 226 34.90 -19.32 44.80
C MET A 226 36.08 -20.20 45.25
N GLU A 227 37.05 -20.45 44.40
CA GLU A 227 38.24 -21.24 44.76
C GLU A 227 39.09 -20.55 45.83
N ILE A 228 39.36 -19.25 45.68
CA ILE A 228 40.15 -18.46 46.64
C ILE A 228 39.47 -18.44 48.00
N LEU A 229 38.17 -18.14 48.06
CA LEU A 229 37.42 -18.09 49.32
C LEU A 229 37.33 -19.45 50.00
N ARG A 230 37.16 -20.55 49.24
CA ARG A 230 37.15 -21.90 49.81
C ARG A 230 38.49 -22.27 50.42
N LYS A 231 39.60 -21.93 49.78
CA LYS A 231 40.96 -22.20 50.29
C LYS A 231 41.32 -21.41 51.54
N HIS A 232 40.67 -20.26 51.78
CA HIS A 232 40.90 -19.43 52.98
C HIS A 232 39.98 -19.77 54.16
N VAL A 233 38.84 -20.42 53.92
CA VAL A 233 37.87 -20.82 54.97
C VAL A 233 38.06 -22.29 55.39
N SER A 234 38.77 -23.09 54.57
CA SER A 234 39.21 -24.46 54.90
C SER A 234 40.42 -24.45 55.83
#